data_AF-A0A1Y2CWI5-F1
#
_entry.id   AF-A0A1Y2CWI5-F1
#
_cell.length_a   1.000
_cell.length_b   1.000
_cell.length_c   1.000
_cell.angle_alpha   90.00
_cell.angle_beta   90.00
_cell.angle_gamma   90.00
#
_symmetry.space_group_name_H-M   'P 1'
#
loop_
_entity.id
_entity.type
_entity.pdbx_description
1 polymer ?
#
loop_
_entity_poly.entity_id
_entity_poly.type
_entity_poly.pdbx_seq_one_letter_code
_entity_poly.pdbx_strand_id
1 'polypeptide(L)'
;MSVGITDGKVGESEGKGKGPGALAYHTAVVYKRGMFVFGGEFDEQQEKIFYRLDLDTLEWTTLDFKLLEGPIEAHTALVYENRMIVFGGLESDKGEKLNTLFEYHFEENKWTKHSADSVAARQHHLAWISGSKMFIFGGCTELEDNGVGFNDSYRNDIHSLDLNTMTWTGPIKVQGSLLPRSESQAACFAGTAVYIFGGYSENEFHHSTYYNNGLRFAIPESGDITVSGMISHDGLTPSMRAGCTLTIDAENRRALLVGGYYAQRFQVHGDVWELSVTKRARNQPDGGIIKCGHCDKVGVWKKCARCMAVGYCGADCQRAGWKSHKKDCVKKEKDGDDE
;
A
#
# COMPACT_ATOMS: atom_id res chain seq x y z
N MET A 1 -24.70 36.99 -15.49
CA MET A 1 -23.90 37.80 -14.55
C MET A 1 -22.84 36.90 -13.96
N SER A 2 -21.59 37.25 -14.20
CA SER A 2 -20.37 36.60 -13.73
C SER A 2 -20.00 37.06 -12.32
N VAL A 3 -19.55 36.12 -11.48
CA VAL A 3 -18.41 36.27 -10.54
C VAL A 3 -17.90 34.82 -10.37
N GLY A 4 -16.66 34.39 -10.61
CA GLY A 4 -15.38 35.08 -10.68
C GLY A 4 -14.44 34.49 -9.62
N ILE A 5 -13.88 33.29 -9.86
CA ILE A 5 -12.58 32.87 -9.30
C ILE A 5 -11.74 32.36 -10.48
N THR A 6 -10.53 32.86 -10.52
CA THR A 6 -9.62 33.01 -11.66
C THR A 6 -8.95 31.71 -12.11
N ASP A 7 -8.99 31.48 -13.43
CA ASP A 7 -7.99 30.86 -14.31
C ASP A 7 -7.11 29.73 -13.75
N GLY A 8 -7.72 28.55 -13.70
CA GLY A 8 -7.07 27.26 -13.80
C GLY A 8 -7.95 26.33 -14.62
N LYS A 9 -8.19 26.66 -15.90
CA LYS A 9 -8.80 25.71 -16.82
C LYS A 9 -7.82 24.55 -16.99
N VAL A 10 -8.03 23.48 -16.23
CA VAL A 10 -7.58 22.15 -16.64
C VAL A 10 -8.32 21.91 -17.95
N GLY A 11 -7.63 22.13 -19.07
CA GLY A 11 -8.16 21.75 -20.36
C GLY A 11 -8.37 20.25 -20.33
N GLU A 12 -9.61 19.80 -20.51
CA GLU A 12 -9.90 18.41 -20.83
C GLU A 12 -9.28 18.15 -22.20
N SER A 13 -8.01 17.77 -22.23
CA SER A 13 -7.42 17.16 -23.40
C SER A 13 -7.89 15.71 -23.42
N GLU A 14 -9.02 15.45 -24.07
CA GLU A 14 -9.39 14.09 -24.41
C GLU A 14 -8.26 13.51 -25.29
N GLY A 15 -7.61 12.45 -24.82
CA GLY A 15 -6.63 11.74 -25.63
C GLY A 15 -7.28 11.26 -26.92
N LYS A 16 -6.59 11.41 -28.04
CA LYS A 16 -7.11 11.00 -29.36
C LYS A 16 -7.01 9.48 -29.51
N GLY A 17 -7.93 8.85 -30.22
CA GLY A 17 -7.93 7.41 -30.49
C GLY A 17 -8.72 6.57 -29.48
N LYS A 18 -8.74 5.23 -29.69
CA LYS A 18 -9.48 4.27 -28.83
C LYS A 18 -8.68 3.99 -27.56
N GLY A 19 -8.86 4.82 -26.54
CA GLY A 19 -8.31 4.61 -25.20
C GLY A 19 -9.08 3.55 -24.39
N PRO A 20 -8.68 3.33 -23.12
CA PRO A 20 -9.30 2.32 -22.26
C PRO A 20 -10.73 2.62 -21.81
N GLY A 21 -11.21 3.86 -21.97
CA GLY A 21 -12.46 4.29 -21.33
C GLY A 21 -12.29 4.42 -19.81
N ALA A 22 -13.38 4.27 -19.07
CA ALA A 22 -13.35 4.27 -17.62
C ALA A 22 -12.73 2.94 -17.11
N LEU A 23 -11.87 3.05 -16.08
CA LEU A 23 -11.18 1.92 -15.47
C LEU A 23 -11.06 2.14 -13.96
N ALA A 24 -11.41 1.14 -13.17
CA ALA A 24 -10.99 1.01 -11.78
C ALA A 24 -9.88 -0.06 -11.66
N TYR A 25 -9.07 0.02 -10.61
CA TYR A 25 -8.07 -1.01 -10.24
C TYR A 25 -7.04 -1.39 -11.33
N HIS A 26 -6.87 -0.56 -12.35
CA HIS A 26 -5.81 -0.67 -13.35
C HIS A 26 -4.47 -0.22 -12.79
N THR A 27 -3.40 -0.56 -13.50
CA THR A 27 -2.10 0.07 -13.27
C THR A 27 -1.71 0.97 -14.43
N ALA A 28 -0.98 2.04 -14.13
CA ALA A 28 -0.40 2.93 -15.11
C ALA A 28 1.08 3.15 -14.79
N VAL A 29 1.95 2.92 -15.76
CA VAL A 29 3.40 3.16 -15.65
C VAL A 29 3.89 4.03 -16.78
N VAL A 30 4.96 4.78 -16.55
CA VAL A 30 5.60 5.60 -17.59
C VAL A 30 6.95 5.01 -17.95
N TYR A 31 7.19 4.82 -19.24
CA TYR A 31 8.49 4.48 -19.79
C TYR A 31 8.79 5.39 -20.98
N LYS A 32 9.93 6.10 -20.92
CA LYS A 32 10.30 7.16 -21.87
C LYS A 32 9.13 8.17 -22.00
N ARG A 33 8.59 8.38 -23.21
CA ARG A 33 7.48 9.31 -23.50
C ARG A 33 6.14 8.58 -23.72
N GLY A 34 5.99 7.38 -23.18
CA GLY A 34 4.74 6.63 -23.22
C GLY A 34 4.23 6.30 -21.82
N MET A 35 2.94 6.54 -21.58
CA MET A 35 2.23 5.97 -20.44
C MET A 35 1.56 4.67 -20.88
N PHE A 36 1.79 3.60 -20.14
CA PHE A 36 1.23 2.28 -20.39
C PHE A 36 0.19 2.00 -19.33
N VAL A 37 -1.03 1.66 -19.75
CA VAL A 37 -2.16 1.32 -18.88
C VAL A 37 -2.49 -0.15 -19.08
N PHE A 38 -2.50 -0.92 -18.00
CA PHE A 38 -2.75 -2.36 -18.04
C PHE A 38 -3.84 -2.77 -17.06
N GLY A 39 -4.74 -3.63 -17.55
CA GLY A 39 -5.86 -4.22 -16.81
C GLY A 39 -6.84 -3.18 -16.26
N GLY A 40 -7.45 -3.56 -15.14
CA GLY A 40 -8.56 -2.87 -14.51
C GLY A 40 -9.91 -3.24 -15.11
N GLU A 41 -10.96 -2.81 -14.43
CA GLU A 41 -12.34 -3.11 -14.79
C GLU A 41 -13.25 -1.92 -14.45
N PHE A 42 -14.31 -1.73 -15.23
CA PHE A 42 -15.38 -0.79 -14.89
C PHE A 42 -16.71 -1.18 -15.54
N ASP A 43 -16.68 -1.80 -16.72
CA ASP A 43 -17.86 -2.29 -17.45
C ASP A 43 -17.47 -3.51 -18.33
N GLU A 44 -18.44 -4.36 -18.67
CA GLU A 44 -18.27 -5.69 -19.29
C GLU A 44 -17.77 -5.67 -20.76
N GLN A 45 -17.42 -4.49 -21.30
CA GLN A 45 -17.19 -4.29 -22.74
C GLN A 45 -15.72 -4.10 -23.16
N GLN A 46 -14.75 -4.38 -22.29
CA GLN A 46 -13.33 -4.22 -22.63
C GLN A 46 -12.78 -5.37 -23.48
N GLU A 47 -12.66 -5.12 -24.79
CA GLU A 47 -12.02 -6.05 -25.75
C GLU A 47 -10.50 -6.15 -25.58
N LYS A 48 -9.88 -5.14 -24.97
CA LYS A 48 -8.42 -5.01 -24.80
C LYS A 48 -8.15 -4.51 -23.39
N ILE A 49 -7.00 -4.90 -22.86
CA ILE A 49 -6.59 -4.55 -21.49
C ILE A 49 -5.19 -3.93 -21.44
N PHE A 50 -4.58 -3.65 -22.59
CA PHE A 50 -3.24 -3.07 -22.64
C PHE A 50 -3.18 -1.92 -23.63
N TYR A 51 -2.85 -0.74 -23.12
CA TYR A 51 -2.90 0.51 -23.84
C TYR A 51 -1.62 1.30 -23.64
N ARG A 52 -1.25 2.09 -24.65
CA ARG A 52 -0.18 3.09 -24.58
C ARG A 52 -0.72 4.45 -25.00
N LEU A 53 -0.54 5.45 -24.15
CA LEU A 53 -0.70 6.86 -24.47
C LEU A 53 0.66 7.44 -24.81
N ASP A 54 0.79 7.98 -26.02
CA ASP A 54 1.93 8.81 -26.38
C ASP A 54 1.81 10.18 -25.68
N LEU A 55 2.78 10.52 -24.83
CA LEU A 55 2.68 11.70 -23.97
C LEU A 55 2.94 13.02 -24.71
N ASP A 56 3.35 12.97 -25.97
CA ASP A 56 3.60 14.17 -26.78
C ASP A 56 2.39 14.56 -27.60
N THR A 57 1.75 13.55 -28.16
CA THR A 57 0.61 13.68 -29.06
C THR A 57 -0.72 13.49 -28.34
N LEU A 58 -0.68 12.91 -27.14
CA LEU A 58 -1.83 12.42 -26.38
C LEU A 58 -2.68 11.45 -27.22
N GLU A 59 -2.03 10.62 -28.03
CA GLU A 59 -2.68 9.61 -28.86
C GLU A 59 -2.60 8.22 -28.22
N TRP A 60 -3.74 7.54 -28.15
CA TRP A 60 -3.87 6.18 -27.65
C TRP A 60 -3.60 5.13 -28.73
N THR A 61 -2.87 4.10 -28.33
CA THR A 61 -2.67 2.88 -29.11
C THR A 61 -2.97 1.67 -28.25
N THR A 62 -3.73 0.72 -28.80
CA THR A 62 -3.98 -0.59 -28.17
C THR A 62 -2.81 -1.52 -28.44
N LEU A 63 -2.36 -2.24 -27.43
CA LEU A 63 -1.31 -3.24 -27.51
C LEU A 63 -1.90 -4.63 -27.27
N ASP A 64 -1.20 -5.66 -27.74
CA ASP A 64 -1.65 -7.04 -27.58
C ASP A 64 -1.14 -7.64 -26.26
N PHE A 65 -2.05 -8.34 -25.58
CA PHE A 65 -1.77 -9.22 -24.46
C PHE A 65 -2.58 -10.51 -24.65
N LYS A 66 -1.94 -11.67 -24.52
CA LYS A 66 -2.54 -12.99 -24.80
C LYS A 66 -2.14 -14.07 -23.80
N LEU A 67 -1.68 -13.66 -22.61
CA LEU A 67 -1.20 -14.59 -21.57
C LEU A 67 -2.25 -14.90 -20.50
N LEU A 68 -3.41 -14.25 -20.58
CA LEU A 68 -4.64 -14.59 -19.85
C LEU A 68 -5.82 -14.55 -20.82
N GLU A 69 -6.91 -15.18 -20.42
CA GLU A 69 -8.15 -15.25 -21.19
C GLU A 69 -9.08 -14.08 -20.85
N GLY A 70 -9.11 -13.66 -19.57
CA GLY A 70 -9.91 -12.53 -19.09
C GLY A 70 -9.11 -11.29 -18.68
N PRO A 71 -9.82 -10.20 -18.29
CA PRO A 71 -9.20 -9.01 -17.73
C PRO A 71 -8.60 -9.28 -16.36
N ILE A 72 -7.63 -8.43 -15.99
CA ILE A 72 -6.92 -8.52 -14.71
C ILE A 72 -7.06 -7.21 -13.96
N GLU A 73 -7.53 -7.26 -12.72
CA GLU A 73 -7.66 -6.08 -11.86
C GLU A 73 -6.83 -6.21 -10.58
N ALA A 74 -6.64 -5.08 -9.89
CA ALA A 74 -6.03 -5.02 -8.55
C ALA A 74 -4.62 -5.63 -8.44
N HIS A 75 -3.90 -5.70 -9.57
CA HIS A 75 -2.51 -6.11 -9.67
C HIS A 75 -1.56 -4.94 -9.37
N THR A 76 -0.26 -5.23 -9.25
CA THR A 76 0.77 -4.19 -9.20
C THR A 76 1.62 -4.20 -10.46
N ALA A 77 2.07 -3.01 -10.90
CA ALA A 77 2.98 -2.87 -12.03
C ALA A 77 4.09 -1.87 -11.72
N LEU A 78 5.32 -2.22 -12.06
CA LEU A 78 6.51 -1.40 -11.81
C LEU A 78 7.44 -1.43 -13.01
N VAL A 79 8.14 -0.32 -13.27
CA VAL A 79 9.17 -0.25 -14.32
C VAL A 79 10.53 -0.51 -13.70
N TYR A 80 11.25 -1.47 -14.28
CA TYR A 80 12.64 -1.74 -13.98
C TYR A 80 13.43 -1.73 -15.31
N GLU A 81 14.35 -0.78 -15.44
CA GLU A 81 15.13 -0.59 -16.66
C GLU A 81 14.21 -0.43 -17.90
N ASN A 82 14.30 -1.35 -18.86
CA ASN A 82 13.49 -1.40 -20.08
C ASN A 82 12.33 -2.41 -20.01
N ARG A 83 11.88 -2.75 -18.80
CA ARG A 83 10.86 -3.78 -18.56
C ARG A 83 9.78 -3.30 -17.62
N MET A 84 8.55 -3.73 -17.85
CA MET A 84 7.43 -3.59 -16.92
C MET A 84 7.16 -4.94 -16.26
N ILE A 85 7.15 -4.95 -14.94
CA ILE A 85 6.94 -6.13 -14.11
C ILE A 85 5.54 -6.04 -13.51
N VAL A 86 4.70 -7.04 -13.76
CA VAL A 86 3.33 -7.12 -13.26
C VAL A 86 3.17 -8.35 -12.39
N PHE A 87 2.63 -8.20 -11.20
CA PHE A 87 2.41 -9.31 -10.28
C PHE A 87 1.02 -9.30 -9.66
N GLY A 88 0.48 -10.51 -9.47
CA GLY A 88 -0.77 -10.77 -8.77
C GLY A 88 -1.99 -10.19 -9.46
N GLY A 89 -3.03 -9.86 -8.68
CA GLY A 89 -4.32 -9.37 -9.16
C GLY A 89 -5.41 -10.43 -9.10
N LEU A 90 -6.55 -10.10 -9.71
CA LEU A 90 -7.73 -10.96 -9.87
C LEU A 90 -8.04 -11.07 -11.36
N GLU A 91 -8.24 -12.29 -11.86
CA GLU A 91 -8.80 -12.50 -13.21
C GLU A 91 -10.33 -12.42 -13.10
N SER A 92 -10.91 -11.29 -13.49
CA SER A 92 -12.31 -10.95 -13.15
C SER A 92 -13.32 -11.98 -13.63
N ASP A 93 -13.16 -12.47 -14.87
CA ASP A 93 -14.06 -13.45 -15.49
C ASP A 93 -14.13 -14.77 -14.70
N LYS A 94 -13.03 -15.15 -14.04
CA LYS A 94 -12.93 -16.38 -13.25
C LYS A 94 -13.14 -16.14 -11.76
N GLY A 95 -13.00 -14.89 -11.29
CA GLY A 95 -12.96 -14.56 -9.87
C GLY A 95 -11.76 -15.19 -9.16
N GLU A 96 -10.70 -15.52 -9.89
CA GLU A 96 -9.52 -16.23 -9.37
C GLU A 96 -8.40 -15.23 -9.06
N LYS A 97 -7.86 -15.29 -7.84
CA LYS A 97 -6.68 -14.50 -7.51
C LYS A 97 -5.46 -15.10 -8.21
N LEU A 98 -4.57 -14.24 -8.68
CA LEU A 98 -3.38 -14.66 -9.40
C LEU A 98 -2.13 -14.55 -8.51
N ASN A 99 -1.21 -15.50 -8.68
CA ASN A 99 0.20 -15.35 -8.30
C ASN A 99 1.10 -15.28 -9.54
N THR A 100 0.57 -14.94 -10.72
CA THR A 100 1.40 -14.93 -11.93
C THR A 100 2.28 -13.68 -11.98
N LEU A 101 3.52 -13.85 -12.41
CA LEU A 101 4.46 -12.78 -12.73
C LEU A 101 4.53 -12.61 -14.25
N PHE A 102 4.12 -11.44 -14.76
CA PHE A 102 4.29 -11.07 -16.16
C PHE A 102 5.40 -10.03 -16.30
N GLU A 103 6.15 -10.13 -17.37
CA GLU A 103 7.17 -9.16 -17.73
C GLU A 103 6.94 -8.70 -19.18
N TYR A 104 6.91 -7.40 -19.38
CA TYR A 104 6.79 -6.77 -20.68
C TYR A 104 8.08 -6.06 -21.04
N HIS A 105 8.69 -6.46 -22.16
CA HIS A 105 9.85 -5.80 -22.74
C HIS A 105 9.37 -4.67 -23.65
N PHE A 106 9.56 -3.42 -23.21
CA PHE A 106 9.04 -2.23 -23.90
C PHE A 106 9.55 -2.10 -25.34
N GLU A 107 10.80 -2.49 -25.59
CA GLU A 107 11.45 -2.30 -26.89
C GLU A 107 11.15 -3.44 -27.88
N GLU A 108 10.84 -4.63 -27.35
CA GLU A 108 10.50 -5.81 -28.14
C GLU A 108 8.99 -5.94 -28.36
N ASN A 109 8.19 -5.15 -27.63
CA ASN A 109 6.75 -5.29 -27.55
C ASN A 109 6.33 -6.74 -27.27
N LYS A 110 6.98 -7.35 -26.28
CA LYS A 110 6.86 -8.78 -26.00
C LYS A 110 6.60 -9.03 -24.53
N TRP A 111 5.65 -9.93 -24.26
CA TRP A 111 5.34 -10.43 -22.94
C TRP A 111 6.02 -11.77 -22.67
N THR A 112 6.47 -11.96 -21.44
CA THR A 112 6.95 -13.21 -20.86
C THR A 112 6.18 -13.50 -19.58
N LYS A 113 5.97 -14.78 -19.29
CA LYS A 113 5.35 -15.27 -18.05
C LYS A 113 6.40 -16.03 -17.26
N HIS A 114 6.48 -15.75 -15.97
CA HIS A 114 7.38 -16.40 -15.02
C HIS A 114 6.57 -17.10 -13.93
N SER A 115 7.14 -18.16 -13.33
CA SER A 115 6.55 -18.81 -12.15
C SER A 115 6.76 -17.96 -10.90
N ALA A 116 5.78 -17.98 -9.99
CA ALA A 116 5.91 -17.45 -8.64
C ALA A 116 5.25 -18.37 -7.61
N ASP A 117 5.46 -19.68 -7.76
CA ASP A 117 4.79 -20.71 -6.96
C ASP A 117 5.05 -20.58 -5.44
N SER A 118 6.13 -19.89 -5.05
CA SER A 118 6.46 -19.64 -3.64
C SER A 118 5.67 -18.50 -2.99
N VAL A 119 4.85 -17.77 -3.76
CA VAL A 119 4.06 -16.64 -3.28
C VAL A 119 2.58 -16.94 -3.49
N ALA A 120 1.78 -16.81 -2.43
CA ALA A 120 0.34 -16.98 -2.51
C ALA A 120 -0.30 -15.96 -3.45
N ALA A 121 -1.29 -16.43 -4.22
CA ALA A 121 -2.10 -15.61 -5.11
C ALA A 121 -2.80 -14.48 -4.35
N ARG A 122 -2.71 -13.26 -4.87
CA ARG A 122 -3.15 -12.07 -4.12
C ARG A 122 -3.52 -10.88 -4.99
N GLN A 123 -4.48 -10.11 -4.51
CA GLN A 123 -4.89 -8.82 -5.08
C GLN A 123 -4.73 -7.67 -4.08
N HIS A 124 -4.76 -6.43 -4.57
CA HIS A 124 -4.65 -5.19 -3.78
C HIS A 124 -3.43 -5.14 -2.85
N HIS A 125 -2.38 -5.88 -3.22
CA HIS A 125 -1.11 -5.85 -2.51
C HIS A 125 -0.32 -4.61 -2.92
N LEU A 126 0.69 -4.28 -2.11
CA LEU A 126 1.66 -3.25 -2.42
C LEU A 126 2.86 -3.83 -3.14
N ALA A 127 3.49 -3.03 -4.01
CA ALA A 127 4.79 -3.37 -4.55
C ALA A 127 5.68 -2.13 -4.74
N TRP A 128 6.99 -2.32 -4.67
CA TRP A 128 8.00 -1.29 -4.95
C TRP A 128 9.33 -1.91 -5.37
N ILE A 129 10.22 -1.10 -5.94
CA ILE A 129 11.59 -1.50 -6.28
C ILE A 129 12.60 -0.81 -5.35
N SER A 130 13.59 -1.57 -4.91
CA SER A 130 14.78 -1.07 -4.20
C SER A 130 16.01 -1.83 -4.70
N GLY A 131 16.94 -1.13 -5.37
CA GLY A 131 18.06 -1.76 -6.06
C GLY A 131 17.58 -2.68 -7.18
N SER A 132 18.12 -3.90 -7.25
CA SER A 132 17.73 -4.94 -8.21
C SER A 132 16.59 -5.84 -7.74
N LYS A 133 15.86 -5.43 -6.69
CA LYS A 133 14.78 -6.23 -6.11
C LYS A 133 13.45 -5.50 -6.16
N MET A 134 12.42 -6.21 -6.60
CA MET A 134 11.03 -5.85 -6.36
C MET A 134 10.61 -6.45 -5.03
N PHE A 135 9.83 -5.73 -4.24
CA PHE A 135 9.21 -6.22 -3.03
C PHE A 135 7.71 -6.14 -3.17
N ILE A 136 7.01 -7.08 -2.53
CA ILE A 136 5.56 -7.03 -2.34
C ILE A 136 5.23 -7.06 -0.86
N PHE A 137 4.12 -6.43 -0.48
CA PHE A 137 3.63 -6.44 0.90
C PHE A 137 2.10 -6.54 0.94
N GLY A 138 1.62 -7.43 1.80
CA GLY A 138 0.21 -7.54 2.13
C GLY A 138 -0.68 -7.96 0.95
N GLY A 139 -1.85 -7.34 0.85
CA GLY A 139 -2.93 -7.72 -0.06
C GLY A 139 -3.88 -8.76 0.52
N CYS A 140 -4.86 -9.15 -0.28
CA CYS A 140 -5.83 -10.19 0.04
C CYS A 140 -5.49 -11.46 -0.76
N THR A 141 -5.32 -12.59 -0.07
CA THR A 141 -5.19 -13.94 -0.66
C THR A 141 -6.46 -14.73 -0.42
N GLU A 142 -6.56 -15.92 -1.01
CA GLU A 142 -7.55 -16.89 -0.57
C GLU A 142 -7.16 -17.51 0.79
N LEU A 143 -8.16 -17.81 1.63
CA LEU A 143 -8.08 -18.67 2.81
C LEU A 143 -8.14 -20.12 2.34
N GLU A 144 -7.36 -20.99 3.00
CA GLU A 144 -7.56 -22.43 2.89
C GLU A 144 -8.97 -22.78 3.42
N ASP A 145 -9.69 -23.68 2.73
CA ASP A 145 -11.08 -24.03 3.07
C ASP A 145 -11.18 -24.56 4.51
N ASN A 146 -11.73 -23.73 5.39
CA ASN A 146 -11.95 -24.04 6.80
C ASN A 146 -13.43 -24.34 7.10
N GLY A 147 -14.28 -24.52 6.08
CA GLY A 147 -15.70 -24.88 6.24
C GLY A 147 -16.62 -23.78 6.78
N VAL A 148 -16.15 -22.53 6.82
CA VAL A 148 -16.93 -21.34 7.20
C VAL A 148 -16.75 -20.32 6.07
N GLY A 149 -17.85 -19.87 5.45
CA GLY A 149 -17.83 -19.18 4.16
C GLY A 149 -17.03 -17.85 4.08
N PHE A 150 -16.93 -17.34 2.84
CA PHE A 150 -16.11 -16.22 2.35
C PHE A 150 -14.60 -16.32 2.69
N ASN A 151 -13.82 -16.59 1.65
CA ASN A 151 -12.51 -17.23 1.68
C ASN A 151 -11.34 -16.24 1.56
N ASP A 152 -11.35 -15.08 2.21
CA ASP A 152 -10.33 -14.04 2.00
C ASP A 152 -9.42 -13.84 3.22
N SER A 153 -8.10 -13.87 3.01
CA SER A 153 -7.06 -13.70 4.03
C SER A 153 -6.20 -12.48 3.73
N TYR A 154 -6.28 -11.47 4.61
CA TYR A 154 -5.44 -10.29 4.48
C TYR A 154 -4.04 -10.55 5.05
N ARG A 155 -3.02 -10.28 4.24
CA ARG A 155 -1.63 -10.60 4.56
C ARG A 155 -0.89 -9.40 5.13
N ASN A 156 0.16 -9.69 5.90
CA ASN A 156 1.18 -8.75 6.37
C ASN A 156 2.60 -9.23 6.04
N ASP A 157 2.74 -10.22 5.16
CA ASP A 157 4.02 -10.76 4.74
C ASP A 157 4.70 -9.83 3.72
N ILE A 158 6.03 -9.88 3.68
CA ILE A 158 6.85 -9.23 2.66
C ILE A 158 7.60 -10.32 1.90
N HIS A 159 7.57 -10.27 0.57
CA HIS A 159 8.43 -11.09 -0.29
C HIS A 159 9.26 -10.18 -1.18
N SER A 160 10.42 -10.65 -1.63
CA SER A 160 11.23 -9.98 -2.64
C SER A 160 11.46 -10.87 -3.84
N LEU A 161 11.43 -10.27 -5.03
CA LEU A 161 11.83 -10.85 -6.30
C LEU A 161 13.16 -10.21 -6.72
N ASP A 162 14.18 -11.02 -6.95
CA ASP A 162 15.38 -10.57 -7.65
C ASP A 162 15.06 -10.38 -9.15
N LEU A 163 15.19 -9.14 -9.64
CA LEU A 163 14.78 -8.76 -11.00
C LEU A 163 15.79 -9.15 -12.08
N ASN A 164 16.98 -9.63 -11.68
CA ASN A 164 17.97 -10.17 -12.61
C ASN A 164 17.77 -11.67 -12.81
N THR A 165 17.41 -12.40 -11.75
CA THR A 165 17.24 -13.87 -11.81
C THR A 165 15.79 -14.33 -11.83
N MET A 166 14.83 -13.42 -11.67
CA MET A 166 13.40 -13.69 -11.51
C MET A 166 13.11 -14.72 -10.40
N THR A 167 13.86 -14.63 -9.30
CA THR A 167 13.75 -15.57 -8.18
C THR A 167 13.13 -14.90 -6.96
N TRP A 168 12.07 -15.51 -6.44
CA TRP A 168 11.41 -15.05 -5.23
C TRP A 168 12.15 -15.50 -3.96
N THR A 169 12.06 -14.69 -2.93
CA THR A 169 12.56 -14.97 -1.58
C THR A 169 11.57 -14.40 -0.56
N GLY A 170 11.20 -15.21 0.42
CA GLY A 170 10.35 -14.77 1.52
C GLY A 170 9.54 -15.91 2.14
N PRO A 171 8.73 -15.61 3.17
CA PRO A 171 8.55 -14.28 3.76
C PRO A 171 9.82 -13.70 4.41
N ILE A 172 10.07 -12.41 4.21
CA ILE A 172 11.21 -11.70 4.79
C ILE A 172 10.89 -11.33 6.24
N LYS A 173 11.85 -11.54 7.14
CA LYS A 173 11.71 -11.14 8.54
C LYS A 173 11.74 -9.62 8.67
N VAL A 174 10.79 -9.10 9.44
CA VAL A 174 10.64 -7.67 9.70
C VAL A 174 10.79 -7.38 11.18
N GLN A 175 11.54 -6.33 11.51
CA GLN A 175 11.62 -5.78 12.86
C GLN A 175 10.61 -4.63 13.00
N GLY A 176 9.68 -4.77 13.95
CA GLY A 176 8.61 -3.80 14.20
C GLY A 176 7.22 -4.44 14.16
N SER A 177 6.18 -3.62 14.32
CA SER A 177 4.79 -4.09 14.25
C SER A 177 4.21 -3.84 12.86
N LEU A 178 3.73 -4.90 12.23
CA LEU A 178 3.16 -4.87 10.90
C LEU A 178 1.82 -5.62 10.90
N LEU A 179 0.74 -4.88 10.67
CA LEU A 179 -0.59 -5.47 10.55
C LEU A 179 -0.92 -5.78 9.09
N PRO A 180 -1.88 -6.69 8.85
CA PRO A 180 -2.41 -6.94 7.52
C PRO A 180 -2.94 -5.69 6.85
N ARG A 181 -2.63 -5.52 5.56
CA ARG A 181 -3.06 -4.35 4.78
C ARG A 181 -3.23 -4.70 3.31
N SER A 182 -4.35 -4.27 2.73
CA SER A 182 -4.56 -4.11 1.29
C SER A 182 -4.81 -2.64 0.97
N GLU A 183 -4.84 -2.31 -0.33
CA GLU A 183 -5.29 -1.01 -0.86
C GLU A 183 -4.57 0.20 -0.25
N SER A 184 -3.34 -0.02 0.18
CA SER A 184 -2.42 1.06 0.51
C SER A 184 -1.71 1.49 -0.77
N GLN A 185 -1.06 2.64 -0.75
CA GLN A 185 -0.05 2.99 -1.77
C GLN A 185 1.33 3.14 -1.14
N ALA A 186 2.35 2.78 -1.91
CA ALA A 186 3.74 2.89 -1.53
C ALA A 186 4.41 4.03 -2.30
N ALA A 187 5.20 4.81 -1.57
CA ALA A 187 5.96 5.92 -2.13
C ALA A 187 7.42 5.77 -1.69
N CYS A 188 8.36 5.65 -2.63
CA CYS A 188 9.78 5.47 -2.34
C CYS A 188 10.50 6.82 -2.30
N PHE A 189 11.29 7.08 -1.26
CA PHE A 189 12.13 8.27 -1.14
C PHE A 189 13.60 7.86 -1.05
N ALA A 190 14.44 8.49 -1.88
CA ALA A 190 15.89 8.30 -1.91
C ALA A 190 16.34 6.83 -2.02
N GLY A 191 15.53 5.97 -2.68
CA GLY A 191 15.87 4.58 -2.99
C GLY A 191 16.09 3.63 -1.81
N THR A 192 15.87 4.08 -0.57
CA THR A 192 16.24 3.36 0.66
C THR A 192 15.12 3.27 1.68
N ALA A 193 14.04 4.02 1.46
CA ALA A 193 12.91 4.07 2.37
C ALA A 193 11.60 4.11 1.61
N VAL A 194 10.67 3.24 2.01
CA VAL A 194 9.33 3.17 1.44
C VAL A 194 8.32 3.60 2.48
N TYR A 195 7.41 4.47 2.07
CA TYR A 195 6.37 5.04 2.90
C TYR A 195 5.03 4.52 2.43
N ILE A 196 4.19 4.07 3.36
CA ILE A 196 2.83 3.68 3.08
C ILE A 196 1.90 4.40 4.05
N PHE A 197 0.65 4.62 3.66
CA PHE A 197 -0.36 5.17 4.55
C PHE A 197 -1.69 4.43 4.39
N GLY A 198 -2.40 4.27 5.51
CA GLY A 198 -3.75 3.74 5.51
C GLY A 198 -3.82 2.27 5.08
N GLY A 199 -4.89 1.94 4.37
CA GLY A 199 -5.20 0.60 3.91
C GLY A 199 -6.36 -0.03 4.66
N TYR A 200 -6.71 -1.22 4.19
CA TYR A 200 -7.86 -1.99 4.64
C TYR A 200 -7.43 -3.41 5.02
N SER A 201 -8.16 -4.03 5.94
CA SER A 201 -8.12 -5.48 6.14
C SER A 201 -9.39 -5.95 6.80
N GLU A 202 -9.75 -7.20 6.57
CA GLU A 202 -10.86 -7.88 7.24
C GLU A 202 -10.34 -9.09 8.01
N ASN A 203 -11.03 -9.46 9.09
CA ASN A 203 -10.73 -10.69 9.82
C ASN A 203 -11.75 -11.79 9.48
N GLU A 204 -11.51 -12.97 10.03
CA GLU A 204 -12.35 -14.17 9.87
C GLU A 204 -13.81 -13.99 10.33
N PHE A 205 -14.12 -12.91 11.05
CA PHE A 205 -15.47 -12.58 11.55
C PHE A 205 -16.12 -11.43 10.77
N HIS A 206 -15.60 -11.10 9.59
CA HIS A 206 -16.05 -9.98 8.76
C HIS A 206 -15.96 -8.61 9.44
N HIS A 207 -15.03 -8.46 10.39
CA HIS A 207 -14.74 -7.16 10.99
C HIS A 207 -13.69 -6.42 10.17
N SER A 208 -14.19 -5.57 9.28
CA SER A 208 -13.42 -4.60 8.53
C SER A 208 -12.66 -3.62 9.43
N THR A 209 -11.37 -3.44 9.18
CA THR A 209 -10.48 -2.48 9.83
C THR A 209 -9.85 -1.57 8.78
N TYR A 210 -9.98 -0.25 8.96
CA TYR A 210 -9.30 0.75 8.14
C TYR A 210 -8.17 1.38 8.94
N TYR A 211 -7.03 1.63 8.32
CA TYR A 211 -5.88 2.19 9.01
C TYR A 211 -5.77 3.70 8.81
N ASN A 212 -5.20 4.39 9.80
CA ASN A 212 -4.97 5.83 9.78
C ASN A 212 -3.52 6.21 10.12
N ASN A 213 -2.64 5.22 10.16
CA ASN A 213 -1.21 5.39 10.42
C ASN A 213 -0.43 5.15 9.14
N GLY A 214 0.66 5.91 8.99
CA GLY A 214 1.68 5.66 8.00
C GLY A 214 2.81 4.80 8.55
N LEU A 215 3.43 3.99 7.69
CA LEU A 215 4.60 3.18 8.01
C LEU A 215 5.74 3.54 7.06
N ARG A 216 6.95 3.52 7.59
CA ARG A 216 8.22 3.66 6.88
C ARG A 216 8.98 2.35 6.99
N PHE A 217 9.18 1.70 5.86
CA PHE A 217 10.09 0.56 5.70
C PHE A 217 11.49 1.11 5.41
N ALA A 218 12.48 0.72 6.20
CA ALA A 218 13.89 0.91 5.88
C ALA A 218 14.44 -0.42 5.36
N ILE A 219 14.98 -0.40 4.15
CA ILE A 219 15.45 -1.58 3.44
C ILE A 219 16.97 -1.50 3.39
N PRO A 220 17.69 -2.21 4.27
CA PRO A 220 19.15 -2.22 4.23
C PRO A 220 19.65 -3.08 3.06
N GLU A 221 20.91 -2.89 2.67
CA GLU A 221 21.58 -3.77 1.71
C GLU A 221 21.72 -5.21 2.25
N SER A 222 21.87 -5.35 3.57
CA SER A 222 21.90 -6.63 4.26
C SER A 222 21.22 -6.55 5.64
N GLY A 223 20.62 -7.66 6.08
CA GLY A 223 19.88 -7.75 7.35
C GLY A 223 18.36 -7.59 7.20
N ASP A 224 17.67 -7.52 8.34
CA ASP A 224 16.21 -7.48 8.40
C ASP A 224 15.66 -6.10 7.98
N ILE A 225 14.48 -6.10 7.34
CA ILE A 225 13.74 -4.87 7.08
C ILE A 225 13.24 -4.31 8.41
N THR A 226 13.41 -3.00 8.61
CA THR A 226 12.88 -2.31 9.81
C THR A 226 11.65 -1.48 9.46
N VAL A 227 10.62 -1.55 10.31
CA VAL A 227 9.38 -0.78 10.15
C VAL A 227 9.22 0.16 11.33
N SER A 228 8.95 1.42 11.00
CA SER A 228 8.67 2.48 11.97
C SER A 228 7.45 3.27 11.50
N GLY A 229 6.68 3.89 12.40
CA GLY A 229 5.56 4.71 11.95
C GLY A 229 5.96 6.12 11.52
N MET A 230 5.14 6.68 10.64
CA MET A 230 5.26 8.05 10.14
C MET A 230 4.51 9.03 11.05
N ILE A 231 4.95 10.29 11.05
CA ILE A 231 4.21 11.42 11.62
C ILE A 231 3.98 12.45 10.51
N SER A 232 2.83 13.11 10.55
CA SER A 232 2.59 14.33 9.78
C SER A 232 3.54 15.46 10.20
N HIS A 233 3.59 16.52 9.38
CA HIS A 233 4.41 17.68 9.71
C HIS A 233 3.98 18.40 11.00
N ASP A 234 2.68 18.37 11.32
CA ASP A 234 2.02 19.08 12.42
C ASP A 234 1.64 18.19 13.62
N GLY A 235 1.88 16.89 13.55
CA GLY A 235 1.49 15.91 14.57
C GLY A 235 0.05 15.40 14.49
N LEU A 236 -0.77 15.90 13.55
CA LEU A 236 -2.11 15.40 13.26
C LEU A 236 -2.08 14.19 12.32
N THR A 237 -2.84 13.14 12.62
CA THR A 237 -2.93 11.99 11.70
C THR A 237 -4.15 12.12 10.79
N PRO A 238 -4.00 11.84 9.48
CA PRO A 238 -5.16 11.71 8.60
C PRO A 238 -6.16 10.69 9.14
N SER A 239 -7.44 10.83 8.80
CA SER A 239 -8.47 9.87 9.20
C SER A 239 -8.25 8.49 8.56
N MET A 240 -8.90 7.47 9.13
CA MET A 240 -8.91 6.10 8.56
C MET A 240 -9.35 6.14 7.09
N ARG A 241 -8.58 5.46 6.24
CA ARG A 241 -8.82 5.42 4.78
C ARG A 241 -8.08 4.28 4.10
N ALA A 242 -8.65 3.80 2.99
CA ALA A 242 -8.02 2.92 2.02
C ALA A 242 -8.11 3.54 0.61
N GLY A 243 -7.42 2.97 -0.37
CA GLY A 243 -7.47 3.42 -1.77
C GLY A 243 -6.97 4.87 -1.97
N CYS A 244 -6.11 5.36 -1.08
CA CYS A 244 -5.57 6.72 -1.18
C CYS A 244 -4.34 6.77 -2.11
N THR A 245 -4.09 7.93 -2.70
CA THR A 245 -2.87 8.17 -3.46
C THR A 245 -1.77 8.72 -2.55
N LEU A 246 -0.57 8.15 -2.62
CA LEU A 246 0.60 8.64 -1.86
C LEU A 246 1.77 8.91 -2.81
N THR A 247 2.24 10.15 -2.85
CA THR A 247 3.31 10.59 -3.76
C THR A 247 4.44 11.27 -3.00
N ILE A 248 5.69 11.02 -3.40
CA ILE A 248 6.85 11.70 -2.83
C ILE A 248 7.12 13.01 -3.56
N ASP A 249 7.24 14.09 -2.79
CA ASP A 249 7.88 15.34 -3.19
C ASP A 249 9.31 15.32 -2.63
N ALA A 250 10.24 14.90 -3.48
CA ALA A 250 11.63 14.66 -3.09
C ALA A 250 12.36 15.97 -2.77
N GLU A 251 12.04 17.05 -3.48
CA GLU A 251 12.64 18.37 -3.33
C GLU A 251 12.30 18.96 -1.96
N ASN A 252 11.02 18.92 -1.58
CA ASN A 252 10.57 19.42 -0.28
C ASN A 252 10.65 18.37 0.84
N ARG A 253 11.11 17.15 0.51
CA ARG A 253 11.28 16.04 1.45
C ARG A 253 10.01 15.78 2.26
N ARG A 254 8.91 15.57 1.55
CA ARG A 254 7.59 15.24 2.10
C ARG A 254 6.88 14.19 1.24
N ALA A 255 5.85 13.57 1.80
CA ALA A 255 4.91 12.75 1.07
C ALA A 255 3.54 13.42 1.07
N LEU A 256 2.91 13.50 -0.10
CA LEU A 256 1.57 14.03 -0.28
C LEU A 256 0.60 12.87 -0.36
N LEU A 257 -0.36 12.86 0.55
CA LEU A 257 -1.45 11.89 0.61
C LEU A 257 -2.72 12.57 0.12
N VAL A 258 -3.39 11.98 -0.86
CA VAL A 258 -4.61 12.53 -1.47
C VAL A 258 -5.73 11.50 -1.42
N GLY A 259 -6.88 11.94 -0.93
CA GLY A 259 -8.14 11.20 -1.01
C GLY A 259 -8.14 9.85 -0.30
N GLY A 260 -8.74 8.86 -0.97
CA GLY A 260 -9.11 7.56 -0.40
C GLY A 260 -10.53 7.53 0.17
N TYR A 261 -10.93 6.41 0.73
CA TYR A 261 -12.30 6.20 1.20
C TYR A 261 -12.35 5.45 2.54
N TYR A 262 -13.48 5.57 3.24
CA TYR A 262 -13.82 4.81 4.44
C TYR A 262 -15.25 4.30 4.34
N ALA A 263 -15.41 3.07 3.82
CA ALA A 263 -16.72 2.56 3.42
C ALA A 263 -17.70 2.39 4.59
N GLN A 264 -17.24 2.01 5.79
CA GLN A 264 -18.10 1.87 6.97
C GLN A 264 -18.81 3.18 7.37
N ARG A 265 -18.32 4.33 6.89
CA ARG A 265 -18.94 5.64 7.11
C ARG A 265 -19.45 6.29 5.82
N PHE A 266 -19.47 5.55 4.71
CA PHE A 266 -19.83 6.07 3.39
C PHE A 266 -19.07 7.36 3.05
N GLN A 267 -17.80 7.43 3.45
CA GLN A 267 -16.99 8.63 3.33
C GLN A 267 -15.97 8.46 2.21
N VAL A 268 -15.95 9.41 1.27
CA VAL A 268 -14.87 9.59 0.29
C VAL A 268 -14.14 10.86 0.67
N HIS A 269 -12.81 10.79 0.68
CA HIS A 269 -11.97 11.92 1.05
C HIS A 269 -11.52 12.66 -0.21
N GLY A 270 -11.58 14.00 -0.17
CA GLY A 270 -10.99 14.90 -1.18
C GLY A 270 -9.92 15.80 -0.58
N ASP A 271 -9.45 15.47 0.63
CA ASP A 271 -8.43 16.23 1.35
C ASP A 271 -7.01 15.88 0.87
N VAL A 272 -6.07 16.77 1.17
CA VAL A 272 -4.64 16.61 0.91
C VAL A 272 -3.90 16.72 2.23
N TRP A 273 -2.99 15.79 2.49
CA TRP A 273 -2.17 15.75 3.69
C TRP A 273 -0.69 15.77 3.35
N GLU A 274 0.07 16.51 4.15
CA GLU A 274 1.53 16.50 4.11
C GLU A 274 2.11 15.63 5.23
N LEU A 275 2.79 14.56 4.82
CA LEU A 275 3.48 13.64 5.72
C LEU A 275 4.99 13.87 5.65
N SER A 276 5.64 13.90 6.80
CA SER A 276 7.09 14.09 6.85
C SER A 276 7.82 12.77 6.54
N VAL A 277 8.78 12.81 5.61
CA VAL A 277 9.67 11.65 5.31
C VAL A 277 11.03 11.74 6.02
N THR A 278 11.28 12.80 6.79
CA THR A 278 12.58 13.05 7.44
C THR A 278 12.50 13.06 8.96
N LYS A 279 11.43 13.62 9.52
CA LYS A 279 11.13 13.50 10.94
C LYS A 279 10.69 12.07 11.20
N ARG A 280 11.61 11.26 11.74
CA ARG A 280 11.22 10.04 12.45
C ARG A 280 10.31 10.45 13.60
N ALA A 281 9.34 9.61 13.92
CA ALA A 281 8.69 9.70 15.21
C ALA A 281 9.74 9.59 16.32
N ARG A 282 10.28 10.69 16.83
CA ARG A 282 11.24 10.69 17.97
C ARG A 282 10.59 10.23 19.28
N ASN A 283 9.39 9.66 19.20
CA ASN A 283 8.47 9.47 20.30
C ASN A 283 7.26 8.63 19.85
N GLN A 284 7.42 7.68 18.92
CA GLN A 284 6.40 6.65 18.84
C GLN A 284 6.48 5.79 20.10
N PRO A 285 5.33 5.33 20.62
CA PRO A 285 5.32 4.23 21.57
C PRO A 285 6.13 3.06 20.98
N ASP A 286 7.06 2.47 21.73
CA ASP A 286 7.52 1.10 21.46
C ASP A 286 6.39 0.05 21.66
N GLY A 287 5.15 0.50 21.80
CA GLY A 287 3.98 -0.34 21.93
C GLY A 287 3.40 -0.63 20.55
N GLY A 288 3.44 -1.89 20.16
CA GLY A 288 2.49 -2.43 19.17
C GLY A 288 1.05 -2.08 19.54
N ILE A 289 0.11 -2.43 18.66
CA ILE A 289 -1.30 -2.08 18.86
C ILE A 289 -1.81 -2.68 20.18
N ILE A 290 -2.35 -1.80 21.02
CA ILE A 290 -2.81 -2.14 22.36
C ILE A 290 -4.19 -1.54 22.61
N LYS A 291 -4.93 -2.17 23.52
CA LYS A 291 -6.18 -1.62 24.06
C LYS A 291 -5.87 -0.48 25.01
N CYS A 292 -6.63 0.61 24.88
CA CYS A 292 -6.59 1.70 25.85
C CYS A 292 -7.04 1.18 27.22
N GLY A 293 -6.21 1.33 28.25
CA GLY A 293 -6.52 0.87 29.62
C GLY A 293 -7.61 1.66 30.36
N HIS A 294 -8.55 2.27 29.62
CA HIS A 294 -9.69 2.97 30.19
C HIS A 294 -10.97 2.80 29.35
N CYS A 295 -10.89 3.05 28.03
CA CYS A 295 -12.04 2.98 27.12
C CYS A 295 -11.97 1.81 26.14
N ASP A 296 -10.98 0.92 26.27
CA ASP A 296 -10.74 -0.27 25.45
C ASP A 296 -10.52 -0.05 23.95
N LYS A 297 -10.52 1.21 23.47
CA LYS A 297 -10.17 1.55 22.09
C LYS A 297 -8.79 0.98 21.73
N VAL A 298 -8.76 0.28 20.60
CA VAL A 298 -7.56 -0.33 20.05
C VAL A 298 -6.81 0.69 19.19
N GLY A 299 -5.49 0.77 19.32
CA GLY A 299 -4.65 1.57 18.44
C GLY A 299 -3.20 1.65 18.92
N VAL A 300 -2.44 2.56 18.32
CA VAL A 300 -1.00 2.70 18.58
C VAL A 300 -0.78 3.83 19.59
N TRP A 301 -0.61 3.47 20.86
CA TRP A 301 -0.55 4.43 21.97
C TRP A 301 0.67 4.24 22.86
N LYS A 302 1.14 5.33 23.49
CA LYS A 302 2.29 5.28 24.41
C LYS A 302 1.95 4.41 25.59
N LYS A 303 2.72 3.33 25.79
CA LYS A 303 2.68 2.57 27.03
C LYS A 303 3.23 3.43 28.16
N CYS A 304 2.77 3.15 29.37
CA CYS A 304 3.26 3.78 30.58
C CYS A 304 4.79 3.65 30.65
N ALA A 305 5.49 4.80 30.70
CA ALA A 305 6.95 4.83 30.71
C ALA A 305 7.59 4.10 31.91
N ARG A 306 6.80 3.77 32.95
CA ARG A 306 7.26 3.05 34.13
C ARG A 306 7.13 1.54 33.99
N CYS A 307 5.93 1.03 33.67
CA CYS A 307 5.64 -0.41 33.66
C CYS A 307 5.59 -1.04 32.27
N MET A 308 5.41 -0.23 31.22
CA MET A 308 5.22 -0.67 29.84
C MET A 308 4.06 -1.69 29.65
N ALA A 309 3.12 -1.78 30.60
CA ALA A 309 2.03 -2.76 30.58
C ALA A 309 0.72 -2.19 29.97
N VAL A 310 0.44 -0.91 30.19
CA VAL A 310 -0.83 -0.26 29.81
C VAL A 310 -0.54 0.98 28.96
N GLY A 311 -1.37 1.25 27.94
CA GLY A 311 -1.36 2.49 27.17
C GLY A 311 -2.73 3.15 27.09
N TYR A 312 -2.78 4.43 26.72
CA TYR A 312 -4.01 5.23 26.68
C TYR A 312 -4.13 6.00 25.37
N CYS A 313 -5.33 6.04 24.79
CA CYS A 313 -5.58 6.73 23.52
C CYS A 313 -5.54 8.27 23.60
N GLY A 314 -5.41 8.84 24.80
CA GLY A 314 -5.29 10.28 25.02
C GLY A 314 -5.16 10.66 26.50
N ALA A 315 -4.89 11.94 26.77
CA ALA A 315 -4.66 12.47 28.11
C ALA A 315 -5.87 12.30 29.05
N ASP A 316 -7.09 12.34 28.52
CA ASP A 316 -8.31 12.15 29.31
C ASP A 316 -8.45 10.71 29.78
N CYS A 317 -8.26 9.76 28.87
CA CYS A 317 -8.25 8.33 29.21
C CYS A 317 -7.11 7.98 30.17
N GLN A 318 -5.94 8.61 30.02
CA GLN A 318 -4.83 8.44 30.96
C GLN A 318 -5.21 8.95 32.35
N ARG A 319 -5.77 10.17 32.47
CA ARG A 319 -6.18 10.73 33.76
C ARG A 319 -7.26 9.90 34.44
N ALA A 320 -8.22 9.38 33.67
CA ALA A 320 -9.29 8.52 34.18
C ALA A 320 -8.76 7.15 34.62
N GLY A 321 -7.99 6.47 33.75
CA GLY A 321 -7.43 5.15 34.02
C GLY A 321 -6.26 5.12 35.01
N TRP A 322 -5.56 6.25 35.22
CA TRP A 322 -4.46 6.33 36.19
C TRP A 322 -4.93 6.08 37.63
N LYS A 323 -6.19 6.39 37.96
CA LYS A 323 -6.74 6.18 39.30
C LYS A 323 -6.69 4.72 39.74
N SER A 324 -6.93 3.78 38.82
CA SER A 324 -6.81 2.33 39.04
C SER A 324 -5.38 1.84 38.79
N HIS A 325 -4.81 2.15 37.62
CA HIS A 325 -3.51 1.64 37.18
C HIS A 325 -2.34 1.99 38.12
N LYS A 326 -2.35 3.14 38.81
CA LYS A 326 -1.26 3.53 39.71
C LYS A 326 -0.97 2.53 40.83
N LYS A 327 -1.96 1.69 41.20
CA LYS A 327 -1.81 0.67 42.25
C LYS A 327 -0.93 -0.50 41.78
N ASP A 328 -0.96 -0.80 40.48
CA ASP A 328 -0.34 -1.99 39.88
C ASP A 328 0.86 -1.64 38.99
N CYS A 329 1.24 -0.35 38.92
CA CYS A 329 2.30 0.14 38.04
C CYS A 329 3.71 -0.13 38.60
N VAL A 330 4.24 -1.33 38.35
CA VAL A 330 5.60 -1.75 38.75
C VAL A 330 6.64 -1.43 37.67
N LYS A 331 7.86 -1.04 38.05
CA LYS A 331 8.94 -0.68 37.11
C LYS A 331 9.47 -1.94 36.43
N LYS A 332 9.61 -1.95 35.10
CA LYS A 332 10.25 -3.08 34.39
C LYS A 332 11.77 -3.03 34.67
N GLU A 333 12.35 -4.12 35.16
CA GLU A 333 13.81 -4.24 35.27
C GLU A 333 14.40 -4.25 33.85
N LYS A 334 15.53 -3.56 33.68
CA LYS A 334 16.27 -3.59 32.41
C LYS A 334 16.97 -4.95 32.37
N ASP A 335 16.69 -5.76 31.36
CA ASP A 335 17.53 -6.92 31.04
C ASP A 335 18.95 -6.39 30.81
N GLY A 336 19.93 -6.98 31.51
CA GLY A 336 21.32 -6.53 31.53
C GLY A 336 21.95 -6.60 30.15
N ASP A 337 22.63 -5.52 29.76
CA ASP A 337 23.64 -5.54 28.71
C ASP A 337 24.88 -6.24 29.30
N ASP A 338 25.10 -7.50 28.92
CA ASP A 338 26.37 -8.19 29.18
C ASP A 338 27.47 -7.61 28.28
N GLU A 339 28.63 -7.38 28.91
CA GLU A 339 29.86 -6.71 28.43
C GLU A 339 30.47 -7.24 27.12
#